data_AF-A0AAV4GC04-F1
#
_entry.id   AF-A0AAV4GC04-F1
#
_cell.length_a   1.000
_cell.length_b   1.000
_cell.length_c   1.000
_cell.angle_alpha   90.00
_cell.angle_beta   90.00
_cell.angle_gamma   90.00
#
_symmetry.space_group_name_H-M   'P 1'
#
loop_
_entity.id
_entity.type
_entity.pdbx_description
1 polymer ?
#
loop_
_entity_poly.entity_id
_entity_poly.type
_entity_poly.pdbx_seq_one_letter_code
_entity_poly.pdbx_strand_id
1 'polypeptide(L)'
;MDKCISDHKVIVFELPYSKPKLLKRTITCRKKNIDNRALSTDIQRAAEDMKNDYNKNLVDTYNRKLKQLLNIHAPKTRIVTDRPSAPWMTSHIKELKTERRRAERKWRSTNLCVRALSHQVRRSSLTKTLQHGLPPGSGVKFERGDISNDMMLKKRLVINDNNHCRVSRCVNDDDDDDDDDDDDDDVE
;
A
#
# COMPACT_ATOMS: atom_id res chain seq x y z
N MET A 1 41.25 12.00 -4.72
CA MET A 1 41.68 11.03 -5.75
C MET A 1 40.41 10.55 -6.45
N ASP A 2 40.02 11.22 -7.53
CA ASP A 2 38.83 10.82 -8.30
C ASP A 2 39.10 9.51 -9.02
N LYS A 3 38.23 8.54 -8.79
CA LYS A 3 38.33 7.20 -9.35
C LYS A 3 37.92 7.30 -10.82
N CYS A 4 38.88 7.25 -11.74
CA CYS A 4 38.62 7.17 -13.18
C CYS A 4 37.89 5.84 -13.47
N ILE A 5 36.59 5.92 -13.72
CA ILE A 5 35.70 4.74 -13.77
C ILE A 5 35.70 4.06 -15.16
N SER A 6 36.21 4.70 -16.21
CA SER A 6 36.32 4.13 -17.56
C SER A 6 37.19 5.01 -18.48
N ASP A 7 37.88 4.39 -19.44
CA ASP A 7 38.60 5.04 -20.54
C ASP A 7 37.67 5.43 -21.72
N HIS A 8 36.38 5.08 -21.64
CA HIS A 8 35.39 5.38 -22.67
C HIS A 8 34.75 6.77 -22.50
N LYS A 9 34.55 7.47 -23.62
CA LYS A 9 33.77 8.72 -23.67
C LYS A 9 32.27 8.41 -23.67
N VAL A 10 31.53 9.03 -22.75
CA VAL A 10 30.06 8.95 -22.75
C VAL A 10 29.51 9.85 -23.86
N ILE A 11 28.75 9.24 -24.78
CA ILE A 11 28.02 9.99 -25.80
C ILE A 11 26.57 10.11 -25.33
N VAL A 12 26.12 11.34 -25.10
CA VAL A 12 24.74 11.67 -24.75
C VAL A 12 24.13 12.42 -25.93
N PHE A 13 22.93 12.01 -26.35
CA PHE A 13 22.16 12.72 -27.36
C PHE A 13 20.69 12.71 -26.98
N GLU A 14 19.98 13.75 -27.40
CA GLU A 14 18.56 13.90 -27.14
C GLU A 14 17.74 13.32 -28.30
N LEU A 15 16.75 12.51 -27.96
CA LEU A 15 15.84 11.92 -28.93
C LEU A 15 14.45 12.53 -28.78
N PRO A 16 13.81 12.97 -29.89
CA PRO A 16 12.42 13.41 -29.86
C PRO A 16 11.50 12.19 -29.72
N TYR A 17 11.30 11.72 -28.50
CA TYR A 17 10.43 10.58 -28.18
C TYR A 17 9.23 11.01 -27.34
N SER A 18 8.01 10.76 -27.83
CA SER A 18 6.79 10.92 -27.05
C SER A 18 6.24 9.56 -26.64
N LYS A 19 5.96 9.37 -25.35
CA LYS A 19 5.29 8.15 -24.86
C LYS A 19 3.88 8.06 -25.45
N PRO A 20 3.45 6.92 -26.02
CA PRO A 20 2.10 6.77 -26.54
C PRO A 20 1.07 6.99 -25.42
N LYS A 21 0.00 7.71 -25.72
CA LYS A 21 -1.09 7.92 -24.77
C LYS A 21 -1.76 6.58 -24.50
N LEU A 22 -1.91 6.24 -23.22
CA LEU A 22 -2.64 5.04 -22.82
C LEU A 22 -4.11 5.16 -23.19
N LEU A 23 -4.70 4.05 -23.64
CA LEU A 23 -6.12 3.98 -23.95
C LEU A 23 -6.94 4.30 -22.70
N LYS A 24 -8.10 4.92 -22.91
CA LYS A 24 -9.03 5.27 -21.84
C LYS A 24 -10.35 4.60 -22.15
N ARG A 25 -10.95 3.94 -21.15
CA ARG A 25 -12.26 3.33 -21.27
C ARG A 25 -13.21 3.86 -20.19
N THR A 26 -14.47 4.02 -20.54
CA THR A 26 -15.51 4.41 -19.61
C THR A 26 -15.98 3.18 -18.85
N ILE A 27 -15.96 3.24 -17.53
CA ILE A 27 -16.51 2.19 -16.66
C ILE A 27 -17.66 2.72 -15.85
N THR A 28 -18.59 1.83 -15.51
CA THR A 28 -19.72 2.08 -14.64
C THR A 28 -19.36 1.73 -13.20
N CYS A 29 -18.81 2.69 -12.45
CA CYS A 29 -18.54 2.55 -11.03
C CYS A 29 -18.76 3.88 -10.29
N ARG A 30 -19.33 3.83 -9.08
CA ARG A 30 -19.44 5.01 -8.21
C ARG A 30 -18.21 5.15 -7.32
N LYS A 31 -17.75 6.39 -7.13
CA LYS A 31 -16.69 6.72 -6.18
C LYS A 31 -17.20 6.48 -4.76
N LYS A 32 -16.39 5.84 -3.91
CA LYS A 32 -16.71 5.64 -2.47
C LYS A 32 -16.28 6.81 -1.58
N ASN A 33 -15.36 7.64 -2.07
CA ASN A 33 -14.89 8.84 -1.37
C ASN A 33 -15.73 10.03 -1.82
N ILE A 34 -16.82 10.28 -1.08
CA ILE A 34 -17.79 11.36 -1.25
C ILE A 34 -17.56 12.36 -0.12
N ASP A 35 -17.76 13.65 -0.40
CA ASP A 35 -17.81 14.66 0.66
C ASP A 35 -19.11 14.49 1.46
N ASN A 36 -18.99 13.88 2.64
CA ASN A 36 -20.14 13.64 3.51
C ASN A 36 -20.81 14.94 3.95
N ARG A 37 -20.05 16.03 4.15
CA ARG A 37 -20.61 17.30 4.61
C ARG A 37 -21.49 17.90 3.52
N ALA A 38 -20.97 18.01 2.30
CA ALA A 38 -21.73 18.55 1.18
C ALA A 38 -22.96 17.69 0.87
N LEU A 39 -22.83 16.36 0.89
CA LEU A 39 -23.95 15.46 0.68
C LEU A 39 -25.02 15.61 1.77
N SER A 40 -24.63 15.68 3.05
CA SER A 40 -25.57 15.86 4.16
C SER A 40 -26.33 17.18 4.06
N THR A 41 -25.66 18.28 3.72
CA THR A 41 -26.31 19.59 3.52
C THR A 41 -27.33 19.54 2.38
N ASP A 42 -26.97 18.93 1.25
CA ASP A 42 -27.90 18.81 0.12
C ASP A 42 -29.09 17.90 0.43
N ILE A 43 -28.88 16.82 1.20
CA ILE A 43 -29.97 15.93 1.64
C ILE A 43 -30.94 16.69 2.54
N GLN A 44 -30.43 17.51 3.49
CA GLN A 44 -31.28 18.32 4.37
C GLN A 44 -32.12 19.30 3.58
N ARG A 45 -31.49 20.04 2.65
CA ARG A 45 -32.19 20.97 1.76
C ARG A 45 -33.25 20.26 0.90
N ALA A 46 -32.92 19.10 0.34
CA ALA A 46 -33.87 18.32 -0.44
C ALA A 46 -35.05 17.82 0.41
N ALA A 47 -34.82 17.47 1.69
CA ALA A 47 -35.87 17.05 2.60
C ALA A 47 -36.82 18.20 2.96
N GLU A 48 -36.30 19.42 3.13
CA GLU A 48 -37.11 20.64 3.35
C GLU A 48 -37.95 20.97 2.12
N ASP A 49 -37.37 20.93 0.92
CA ASP A 49 -38.10 21.14 -0.34
C ASP A 49 -39.27 20.16 -0.50
N MET A 50 -39.09 18.91 -0.05
CA MET A 50 -40.11 17.86 -0.16
C MET A 50 -41.23 17.98 0.89
N LYS A 51 -40.97 18.58 2.05
CA LYS A 51 -42.02 18.85 3.05
C LYS A 51 -43.07 19.83 2.54
N ASN A 52 -42.68 20.73 1.64
CA ASN A 52 -43.56 21.73 1.04
C ASN A 52 -44.30 21.20 -0.21
N ASP A 53 -43.99 19.99 -0.66
CA ASP A 53 -44.53 19.42 -1.91
C ASP A 53 -45.73 18.49 -1.60
N TYR A 54 -46.94 18.96 -1.88
CA TYR A 54 -48.20 18.25 -1.65
C TYR A 54 -48.50 17.21 -2.75
N ASN A 55 -47.48 16.46 -3.17
CA ASN A 55 -47.58 15.49 -4.26
C ASN A 55 -48.03 14.11 -3.77
N LYS A 56 -48.96 13.48 -4.51
CA LYS A 56 -49.58 12.18 -4.17
C LYS A 56 -48.60 10.98 -4.19
N ASN A 57 -47.37 11.14 -4.70
CA ASN A 57 -46.35 10.10 -4.80
C ASN A 57 -45.03 10.50 -4.11
N LEU A 58 -45.09 10.73 -2.80
CA LEU A 58 -43.93 11.13 -1.97
C LEU A 58 -42.74 10.17 -2.11
N VAL A 59 -42.99 8.87 -2.22
CA VAL A 59 -41.97 7.82 -2.35
C VAL A 59 -41.18 7.95 -3.67
N ASP A 60 -41.87 8.22 -4.78
CA ASP A 60 -41.21 8.38 -6.08
C ASP A 60 -40.39 9.67 -6.14
N THR A 61 -40.92 10.75 -5.59
CA THR A 61 -40.19 12.02 -5.46
C THR A 61 -38.94 11.83 -4.61
N TYR A 62 -39.03 11.07 -3.51
CA TYR A 62 -37.89 10.76 -2.63
C TYR A 62 -36.80 9.99 -3.37
N ASN A 63 -37.17 8.87 -3.99
CA ASN A 63 -36.24 8.03 -4.72
C ASN A 63 -35.57 8.78 -5.88
N ARG A 64 -36.34 9.61 -6.60
CA ARG A 64 -35.82 10.44 -7.70
C ARG A 64 -34.83 11.48 -7.20
N LYS A 65 -35.18 12.24 -6.15
CA LYS A 65 -34.32 13.29 -5.58
C LYS A 65 -33.01 12.70 -5.05
N LEU A 66 -33.06 11.65 -4.23
CA LEU A 66 -31.84 11.01 -3.73
C LEU A 66 -30.96 10.44 -4.84
N LYS A 67 -31.56 9.85 -5.88
CA LYS A 67 -30.80 9.36 -7.04
C LYS A 67 -30.12 10.51 -7.80
N GLN A 68 -30.76 11.68 -7.89
CA GLN A 68 -30.16 12.89 -8.47
C GLN A 68 -29.00 13.40 -7.62
N LEU A 69 -29.19 13.58 -6.30
CA LEU A 69 -28.12 13.98 -5.38
C LEU A 69 -26.93 13.01 -5.47
N LEU A 70 -27.20 11.71 -5.46
CA LEU A 70 -26.15 10.70 -5.58
C LEU A 70 -25.40 10.79 -6.92
N ASN A 71 -26.06 11.18 -8.01
CA ASN A 71 -25.40 11.36 -9.30
C ASN A 71 -24.53 12.64 -9.36
N ILE A 72 -24.87 13.68 -8.60
CA ILE A 72 -24.08 14.91 -8.45
C ILE A 72 -22.81 14.61 -7.64
N HIS A 73 -22.99 14.01 -6.45
CA HIS A 73 -21.91 13.74 -5.50
C HIS A 73 -21.04 12.53 -5.86
N ALA A 74 -21.63 11.54 -6.53
CA ALA A 74 -20.97 10.30 -6.92
C ALA A 74 -21.43 9.82 -8.31
N PRO A 75 -20.94 10.46 -9.39
CA PRO A 75 -21.24 10.04 -10.76
C PRO A 75 -20.98 8.55 -10.99
N LYS A 76 -21.88 7.90 -11.74
CA LYS A 76 -21.81 6.45 -12.02
C LYS A 76 -20.74 6.11 -13.06
N THR A 77 -20.39 7.05 -13.93
CA THR A 77 -19.43 6.83 -15.00
C THR A 77 -18.10 7.49 -14.65
N ARG A 78 -17.00 6.76 -14.86
CA ARG A 78 -15.66 7.34 -14.77
C ARG A 78 -14.79 6.79 -15.87
N ILE A 79 -13.94 7.66 -16.41
CA ILE A 79 -12.91 7.28 -17.36
C ILE A 79 -11.73 6.70 -16.60
N VAL A 80 -11.34 5.47 -16.95
CA VAL A 80 -10.17 4.80 -16.38
C VAL A 80 -9.18 4.51 -17.49
N THR A 81 -7.91 4.73 -17.19
CA THR A 81 -6.81 4.35 -18.07
C THR A 81 -6.77 2.85 -18.19
N ASP A 82 -6.89 2.34 -19.41
CA ASP A 82 -6.75 0.94 -19.70
C ASP A 82 -5.27 0.58 -19.71
N ARG A 83 -4.87 -0.24 -18.74
CA ARG A 83 -3.48 -0.66 -18.56
C ARG A 83 -3.41 -2.16 -18.82
N PRO A 84 -2.76 -2.60 -19.91
CA PRO A 84 -2.60 -4.02 -20.16
C PRO A 84 -1.87 -4.66 -18.98
N SER A 85 -2.32 -5.87 -18.60
CA SER A 85 -1.61 -6.65 -17.61
C SER A 85 -0.21 -6.94 -18.14
N ALA A 86 0.82 -6.78 -17.31
CA ALA A 86 2.17 -7.13 -17.70
C ALA A 86 2.20 -8.62 -18.15
N PRO A 87 2.95 -8.99 -19.20
CA PRO A 87 2.94 -10.36 -19.74
C PRO A 87 3.33 -11.43 -18.72
N TRP A 88 4.25 -11.10 -17.80
CA TRP A 88 4.68 -11.97 -16.70
C TRP A 88 3.68 -12.00 -15.52
N MET A 89 2.64 -11.16 -15.52
CA MET A 89 1.66 -11.07 -14.43
C MET A 89 0.50 -12.04 -14.66
N THR A 90 0.80 -13.34 -14.54
CA THR A 90 -0.18 -14.44 -14.66
C THR A 90 -1.19 -14.44 -13.52
N SER A 91 -2.33 -15.13 -13.71
CA SER A 91 -3.37 -15.30 -12.68
C SER A 91 -2.81 -15.90 -11.40
N HIS A 92 -1.94 -16.91 -11.53
CA HIS A 92 -1.26 -17.56 -10.41
C HIS A 92 -0.44 -16.57 -9.57
N ILE A 93 0.37 -15.72 -10.20
CA ILE A 93 1.18 -14.74 -9.47
C ILE A 93 0.29 -13.64 -8.84
N LYS A 94 -0.84 -13.29 -9.48
CA LYS A 94 -1.84 -12.38 -8.87
C LYS A 94 -2.45 -12.97 -7.60
N GLU A 95 -2.75 -14.26 -7.61
CA GLU A 95 -3.26 -14.98 -6.44
C GLU A 95 -2.24 -14.99 -5.31
N LEU A 96 -0.99 -15.42 -5.58
CA LEU A 96 0.09 -15.42 -4.57
C LEU A 96 0.35 -14.03 -3.97
N LYS A 97 0.34 -12.97 -4.80
CA LYS A 97 0.43 -11.57 -4.31
C LYS A 97 -0.73 -11.21 -3.40
N THR A 98 -1.94 -11.65 -3.74
CA THR A 98 -3.16 -11.40 -2.96
C THR A 98 -3.08 -12.11 -1.61
N GLU A 99 -2.69 -13.37 -1.59
CA GLU A 99 -2.53 -14.15 -0.36
C GLU A 99 -1.44 -13.57 0.55
N ARG A 100 -0.27 -13.23 -0.01
CA ARG A 100 0.79 -12.54 0.72
C ARG A 100 0.25 -11.28 1.40
N ARG A 101 -0.50 -10.46 0.65
CA ARG A 101 -1.08 -9.22 1.19
C ARG A 101 -2.14 -9.48 2.26
N ARG A 102 -2.96 -10.53 2.12
CA ARG A 102 -3.94 -10.95 3.14
C ARG A 102 -3.24 -11.34 4.44
N ALA A 103 -2.22 -12.18 4.37
CA ALA A 103 -1.44 -12.61 5.53
C ALA A 103 -0.71 -11.43 6.19
N GLU A 104 -0.14 -10.53 5.38
CA GLU A 104 0.52 -9.32 5.88
C GLU A 104 -0.44 -8.39 6.63
N ARG A 105 -1.65 -8.15 6.10
CA ARG A 105 -2.67 -7.34 6.79
C ARG A 105 -3.08 -7.97 8.12
N LYS A 106 -3.30 -9.30 8.13
CA LYS A 106 -3.69 -10.01 9.36
C LYS A 106 -2.57 -9.99 10.39
N TRP A 107 -1.32 -10.10 9.96
CA TRP A 107 -0.18 -9.94 10.85
C TRP A 107 -0.12 -8.51 11.41
N ARG A 108 -0.18 -7.47 10.57
CA ARG A 108 -0.16 -6.08 11.06
C ARG A 108 -1.32 -5.71 11.98
N SER A 109 -2.49 -6.36 11.82
CA SER A 109 -3.64 -6.09 12.68
C SER A 109 -3.60 -6.85 14.01
N THR A 110 -2.90 -7.99 14.07
CA THR A 110 -2.90 -8.86 15.27
C THR A 110 -1.55 -8.90 15.99
N ASN A 111 -0.47 -8.50 15.32
CA ASN A 111 0.93 -8.58 15.78
C ASN A 111 1.39 -9.97 16.27
N LEU A 112 0.64 -11.03 16.01
CA LEU A 112 0.96 -12.40 16.42
C LEU A 112 2.07 -13.02 15.58
N CYS A 113 2.98 -13.75 16.24
CA CYS A 113 4.11 -14.41 15.59
C CYS A 113 3.70 -15.48 14.57
N VAL A 114 2.66 -16.28 14.86
CA VAL A 114 2.12 -17.27 13.92
C VAL A 114 1.64 -16.62 12.62
N ARG A 115 1.10 -15.40 12.70
CA ARG A 115 0.67 -14.63 11.52
C ARG A 115 1.87 -14.04 10.76
N ALA A 116 2.93 -13.65 11.48
CA ALA A 116 4.20 -13.23 10.88
C ALA A 116 4.84 -14.38 10.07
N LEU A 117 4.92 -15.59 10.64
CA LEU A 117 5.43 -16.78 9.96
C LEU A 117 4.59 -17.11 8.72
N SER A 118 3.26 -17.08 8.87
CA SER A 118 2.32 -17.25 7.75
C SER A 118 2.53 -16.26 6.61
N HIS A 119 2.90 -15.02 6.92
CA HIS A 119 3.27 -14.02 5.93
C HIS A 119 4.62 -14.33 5.28
N GLN A 120 5.62 -14.72 6.07
CA GLN A 120 6.96 -15.07 5.58
C GLN A 120 6.92 -16.24 4.59
N VAL A 121 6.20 -17.32 4.91
CA VAL A 121 6.03 -18.47 4.00
C VAL A 121 5.44 -18.03 2.65
N ARG A 122 4.40 -17.19 2.68
CA ARG A 122 3.77 -16.67 1.44
C ARG A 122 4.68 -15.72 0.67
N ARG A 123 5.51 -14.94 1.37
CA ARG A 123 6.52 -14.08 0.75
C ARG A 123 7.55 -14.93 0.01
N SER A 124 8.10 -15.96 0.65
CA SER A 124 9.09 -16.86 0.05
C SER A 124 8.53 -17.65 -1.15
N SER A 125 7.28 -18.09 -1.07
CA SER A 125 6.59 -18.76 -2.19
C SER A 125 6.46 -17.83 -3.41
N LEU A 126 6.05 -16.58 -3.20
CA LEU A 126 5.95 -15.59 -4.28
C LEU A 126 7.32 -15.26 -4.89
N THR A 127 8.38 -15.12 -4.09
CA THR A 127 9.73 -14.84 -4.63
C THR A 127 10.22 -15.99 -5.51
N LYS A 128 9.97 -17.24 -5.10
CA LYS A 128 10.31 -18.42 -5.90
C LYS A 128 9.59 -18.44 -7.25
N THR A 129 8.29 -18.17 -7.27
CA THR A 129 7.52 -18.17 -8.53
C THR A 129 7.92 -17.06 -9.49
N LEU A 130 8.28 -15.88 -8.97
CA LEU A 130 8.77 -14.77 -9.80
C LEU A 130 10.14 -15.09 -10.45
N GLN A 131 11.00 -15.84 -9.78
CA GLN A 131 12.31 -16.23 -10.32
C GLN A 131 12.18 -17.15 -11.55
N HIS A 132 11.15 -18.00 -11.61
CA HIS A 132 10.92 -18.92 -12.72
C HIS A 132 9.93 -18.40 -13.78
N GLY A 133 9.13 -17.37 -13.47
CA GLY A 133 8.07 -16.84 -14.35
C GLY A 133 8.46 -15.65 -15.22
N LEU A 134 9.71 -15.16 -15.14
CA LEU A 134 10.21 -14.06 -15.97
C LEU A 134 10.72 -14.60 -17.31
N PRO A 135 10.27 -14.06 -18.46
CA PRO A 135 10.81 -14.46 -19.75
C PRO A 135 12.30 -14.11 -19.84
N PRO A 136 13.15 -14.99 -20.42
CA PRO A 136 14.56 -14.70 -20.63
C PRO A 136 14.70 -13.44 -21.49
N GLY A 137 15.38 -12.42 -20.97
CA GLY A 137 15.56 -11.13 -21.67
C GLY A 137 14.68 -9.97 -21.20
N SER A 138 13.78 -10.15 -20.22
CA SER A 138 13.23 -9.00 -19.50
C SER A 138 14.36 -8.39 -18.67
N GLY A 139 15.02 -7.34 -19.17
CA GLY A 139 16.13 -6.63 -18.53
C GLY A 139 15.84 -6.03 -17.15
N VAL A 140 14.72 -6.38 -16.51
CA VAL A 140 14.53 -6.26 -15.08
C VAL A 140 15.37 -7.36 -14.41
N LYS A 141 16.68 -7.13 -14.35
CA LYS A 141 17.46 -7.69 -13.25
C LYS A 141 16.81 -7.12 -12.01
N PHE A 142 16.08 -7.94 -11.25
CA PHE A 142 15.90 -7.63 -9.85
C PHE A 142 17.30 -7.82 -9.27
N GLU A 143 18.14 -6.80 -9.42
CA GLU A 143 19.41 -6.76 -8.73
C GLU A 143 19.05 -7.07 -7.29
N ARG A 144 19.67 -8.12 -6.76
CA ARG A 144 19.77 -8.26 -5.32
C ARG A 144 20.53 -7.01 -4.91
N GLY A 145 19.81 -5.89 -4.69
CA GLY A 145 20.36 -4.75 -3.98
C GLY A 145 21.01 -5.35 -2.76
N ASP A 146 22.32 -5.14 -2.66
CA ASP A 146 23.24 -6.03 -1.97
C ASP A 146 22.59 -6.62 -0.73
N ILE A 147 22.48 -7.96 -0.72
CA ILE A 147 22.07 -8.67 0.49
C ILE A 147 23.20 -8.63 1.55
N SER A 148 24.05 -7.60 1.50
CA SER A 148 24.84 -7.14 2.65
C SER A 148 23.94 -6.49 3.72
N ASN A 149 22.64 -6.30 3.47
CA ASN A 149 21.63 -5.96 4.47
C ASN A 149 20.56 -7.06 4.67
N ASP A 150 20.91 -8.35 4.48
CA ASP A 150 20.16 -9.46 5.11
C ASP A 150 20.32 -9.49 6.64
N MET A 151 21.02 -8.51 7.22
CA MET A 151 21.06 -8.30 8.66
C MET A 151 19.75 -7.73 9.23
N MET A 152 18.78 -7.35 8.38
CA MET A 152 17.48 -6.81 8.85
C MET A 152 16.36 -7.86 8.95
N LEU A 153 16.54 -9.08 8.43
CA LEU A 153 15.58 -10.19 8.58
C LEU A 153 16.11 -11.37 9.42
N LYS A 154 17.39 -11.31 9.83
CA LYS A 154 17.86 -11.95 11.07
C LYS A 154 17.52 -11.13 12.33
N LYS A 155 16.53 -10.23 12.27
CA LYS A 155 15.75 -9.88 13.46
C LYS A 155 14.98 -11.14 13.85
N ARG A 156 15.66 -12.01 14.60
CA ARG A 156 15.10 -13.11 15.37
C ARG A 156 13.74 -12.62 15.86
N LEU A 157 12.65 -13.21 15.37
CA LEU A 157 11.31 -12.88 15.87
C LEU A 157 11.37 -13.13 17.37
N VAL A 158 11.58 -12.08 18.17
CA VAL A 158 11.61 -12.20 19.61
C VAL A 158 10.15 -12.37 20.00
N ILE A 159 9.83 -13.59 20.39
CA ILE A 159 8.55 -13.94 20.98
C ILE A 159 8.57 -13.27 22.34
N ASN A 160 7.69 -12.29 22.55
CA ASN A 160 7.41 -11.86 23.91
C ASN A 160 6.51 -12.89 24.60
N ASP A 161 6.38 -12.79 25.92
CA ASP A 161 5.60 -13.72 26.75
C ASP A 161 4.12 -13.83 26.34
N ASN A 162 3.64 -12.88 25.51
CA ASN A 162 2.28 -12.81 24.97
C ASN A 162 2.18 -13.22 23.48
N ASN A 163 3.16 -13.94 22.92
CA ASN A 163 3.21 -14.41 21.52
C ASN A 163 3.10 -13.31 20.44
N HIS A 164 3.35 -12.06 20.83
CA HIS A 164 3.43 -10.92 19.94
C HIS A 164 4.85 -10.74 19.45
N CYS A 165 4.98 -10.53 18.15
CA CYS A 165 6.26 -10.34 17.49
C CYS A 165 6.54 -8.83 17.41
N ARG A 166 7.47 -8.34 18.23
CA ARG A 166 7.99 -6.98 18.14
C ARG A 166 9.12 -6.97 17.10
N VAL A 167 9.04 -6.07 16.12
CA VAL A 167 10.22 -5.78 15.28
C VAL A 167 11.18 -5.01 16.17
N SER A 168 12.33 -5.60 16.54
CA SER A 168 13.37 -4.88 17.30
C SER A 168 13.66 -3.56 16.60
N ARG A 169 13.31 -2.43 17.23
CA ARG A 169 13.91 -1.14 16.90
C ARG A 169 15.36 -1.25 17.33
N CYS A 170 16.27 -0.96 16.41
CA CYS A 170 17.66 -0.72 16.76
C CYS A 170 17.62 0.48 17.72
N VAL A 171 17.88 0.25 19.00
CA VAL A 171 18.36 1.30 19.89
C VAL A 171 19.83 1.37 19.56
N ASN A 172 20.33 2.54 19.17
CA ASN A 172 21.77 2.73 19.05
C ASN A 172 22.27 2.78 20.49
N ASP A 173 23.18 1.87 20.82
CA ASP A 173 24.01 1.93 22.02
C ASP A 173 25.04 3.03 21.77
N ASP A 174 24.89 4.17 22.43
CA ASP A 174 25.93 5.18 22.63
C ASP A 174 25.46 5.97 23.86
N ASP A 175 26.01 5.66 25.03
CA ASP A 175 26.53 6.63 26.00
C ASP A 175 27.26 5.86 27.09
N ASP A 176 28.55 6.13 27.14
CA ASP A 176 29.63 5.47 27.87
C ASP A 176 29.48 5.54 29.39
N ASP A 177 30.19 4.59 30.01
CA ASP A 177 30.51 4.51 31.43
C ASP A 177 31.09 5.83 31.96
N ASP A 178 30.74 6.18 33.20
CA ASP A 178 31.71 6.70 34.18
C ASP A 178 31.22 6.26 35.58
N ASP A 179 31.97 5.32 36.13
CA ASP A 179 31.98 4.84 37.51
C ASP A 179 32.42 5.94 38.50
N ASP A 180 32.43 5.55 39.78
CA ASP A 180 33.06 6.19 40.95
C ASP A 180 32.14 7.15 41.73
N ASP A 181 32.03 7.10 43.05
CA ASP A 181 32.30 6.11 44.10
C ASP A 181 31.69 6.77 45.37
N ASP A 182 31.24 5.92 46.30
CA ASP A 182 31.15 6.10 47.76
C ASP A 182 30.94 7.50 48.38
N ASP A 183 29.92 7.62 49.24
CA ASP A 183 30.17 7.97 50.65
C ASP A 183 28.93 7.69 51.51
N ASP A 184 29.23 7.07 52.66
CA ASP A 184 28.34 6.61 53.72
C ASP A 184 27.49 7.72 54.35
N ASP A 185 26.17 7.51 54.44
CA ASP A 185 25.32 8.26 55.38
C ASP A 185 25.13 7.44 56.67
N ASP A 186 25.94 7.79 57.66
CA ASP A 186 25.76 7.46 59.07
C ASP A 186 24.46 8.08 59.62
N VAL A 187 23.62 7.19 60.17
CA VAL A 187 22.80 7.33 61.40
C VAL A 187 22.62 8.73 62.00
N GLU A 188 21.37 9.23 62.04
CA GLU A 188 20.53 9.30 63.28
C GLU A 188 19.05 9.53 62.98
#